data_AF-A0A524G3D8-F1
#
_entry.id   AF-A0A524G3D8-F1
#
_cell.length_a   1.000
_cell.length_b   1.000
_cell.length_c   1.000
_cell.angle_alpha   90.00
_cell.angle_beta   90.00
_cell.angle_gamma   90.00
#
_symmetry.space_group_name_H-M   'P 1'
#
loop_
_entity.id
_entity.type
_entity.pdbx_description
1 polymer ?
#
loop_
_entity_poly.entity_id
_entity_poly.type
_entity_poly.pdbx_seq_one_letter_code
_entity_poly.pdbx_strand_id
1 'polypeptide(L)'
;MTEVADAKLEDVEFLKAKFRELKIQAREELESLRRDRDQMREYKKIRDDHNREVKALIESVKAEREERDRINNEINEAKERRMAIHAQLKSVYDEIRELRSNLVGSPSNDQRKMMRRVEELEWRQQTELLTRDEEVQIVEEIARIEAQLVKIGQEKEKQDRISELRRLARRLKDEASEAHEKVLTLSEQSQIHHQEVVRIRPQLEEYKKSADTAHKNFVDWLKKVKDGETRLKEHRTLIDEIQSKLRKHTVDKRDTEREEHFQQQKAQERERVESAVEKLQSGKRLTFDEFILAQRTVSDDKKRSKKRGRGSSEEIKDEPTPATTNEDEEKAEEPSETIEIDQELEEITSNPPDEFHSEE
;
A
#
# COMPACT_ATOMS: atom_id res chain seq x y z
N MET A 1 -11.00 -10.90 -73.77
CA MET A 1 -9.76 -10.49 -73.05
C MET A 1 -9.94 -9.18 -72.30
N THR A 2 -10.81 -8.27 -72.75
CA THR A 2 -11.05 -6.95 -72.11
C THR A 2 -11.86 -7.03 -70.82
N GLU A 3 -12.98 -7.76 -70.79
CA GLU A 3 -13.87 -7.83 -69.60
C GLU A 3 -13.18 -8.41 -68.35
N VAL A 4 -12.27 -9.37 -68.51
CA VAL A 4 -11.50 -9.97 -67.39
C VAL A 4 -10.38 -9.04 -66.91
N ALA A 5 -9.85 -8.19 -67.79
CA ALA A 5 -8.86 -7.18 -67.42
C ALA A 5 -9.52 -6.01 -66.69
N ASP A 6 -10.72 -5.59 -67.12
CA ASP A 6 -11.51 -4.54 -66.49
C ASP A 6 -12.00 -4.97 -65.10
N ALA A 7 -12.48 -6.22 -64.93
CA ALA A 7 -12.85 -6.75 -63.60
C ALA A 7 -11.66 -6.81 -62.60
N LYS A 8 -10.46 -7.16 -63.08
CA LYS A 8 -9.24 -7.13 -62.25
C LYS A 8 -8.78 -5.71 -61.90
N LEU A 9 -9.10 -4.72 -62.72
CA LEU A 9 -8.80 -3.31 -62.44
C LEU A 9 -9.76 -2.74 -61.38
N GLU A 10 -11.04 -3.06 -61.48
CA GLU A 10 -12.07 -2.70 -60.49
C GLU A 10 -11.75 -3.30 -59.11
N ASP A 11 -11.29 -4.56 -59.06
CA ASP A 11 -10.86 -5.22 -57.81
C ASP A 11 -9.67 -4.51 -57.14
N VAL A 12 -8.72 -4.00 -57.94
CA VAL A 12 -7.55 -3.26 -57.41
C VAL A 12 -7.95 -1.89 -56.88
N GLU A 13 -8.86 -1.19 -57.57
CA GLU A 13 -9.37 0.09 -57.11
C GLU A 13 -10.21 -0.05 -55.85
N PHE A 14 -11.02 -1.11 -55.76
CA PHE A 14 -11.74 -1.49 -54.55
C PHE A 14 -10.80 -1.79 -53.38
N LEU A 15 -9.75 -2.60 -53.60
CA LEU A 15 -8.73 -2.88 -52.58
C LEU A 15 -8.00 -1.61 -52.12
N LYS A 16 -7.70 -0.69 -53.04
CA LYS A 16 -7.09 0.62 -52.70
C LYS A 16 -8.05 1.53 -51.94
N ALA A 17 -9.34 1.52 -52.26
CA ALA A 17 -10.36 2.28 -51.54
C ALA A 17 -10.51 1.74 -50.11
N LYS A 18 -10.68 0.42 -49.95
CA LYS A 18 -10.74 -0.26 -48.65
C LYS A 18 -9.49 -0.03 -47.81
N PHE A 19 -8.31 0.00 -48.45
CA PHE A 19 -7.06 0.34 -47.78
C PHE A 19 -7.01 1.76 -47.24
N ARG A 20 -7.53 2.74 -47.98
CA ARG A 20 -7.62 4.14 -47.52
C ARG A 20 -8.59 4.27 -46.35
N GLU A 21 -9.74 3.60 -46.43
CA GLU A 21 -10.75 3.61 -45.37
C GLU A 21 -10.22 2.99 -44.08
N LEU A 22 -9.61 1.79 -44.14
CA LEU A 22 -9.00 1.14 -42.99
C LEU A 22 -7.87 1.98 -42.37
N LYS A 23 -7.12 2.75 -43.20
CA LYS A 23 -6.12 3.69 -42.69
C LYS A 23 -6.72 4.89 -41.96
N ILE A 24 -7.90 5.36 -42.37
CA ILE A 24 -8.60 6.44 -41.68
C ILE A 24 -9.14 5.92 -40.35
N GLN A 25 -9.82 4.76 -40.35
CA GLN A 25 -10.31 4.10 -39.14
C GLN A 25 -9.18 3.83 -38.15
N ALA A 26 -8.05 3.26 -38.59
CA ALA A 26 -6.89 3.02 -37.73
C ALA A 26 -6.27 4.30 -37.16
N ARG A 27 -6.38 5.45 -37.86
CA ARG A 27 -5.91 6.74 -37.33
C ARG A 27 -6.86 7.31 -36.28
N GLU A 28 -8.16 7.22 -36.52
CA GLU A 28 -9.20 7.65 -35.57
C GLU A 28 -9.13 6.83 -34.29
N GLU A 29 -8.98 5.50 -34.41
CA GLU A 29 -8.77 4.61 -33.26
C GLU A 29 -7.46 4.88 -32.53
N LEU A 30 -6.39 5.22 -33.24
CA LEU A 30 -5.14 5.60 -32.60
C LEU A 30 -5.29 6.91 -31.81
N GLU A 31 -6.10 7.84 -32.31
CA GLU A 31 -6.35 9.11 -31.63
C GLU A 31 -7.25 8.93 -30.40
N SER A 32 -8.30 8.10 -30.48
CA SER A 32 -9.12 7.73 -29.32
C SER A 32 -8.27 6.99 -28.28
N LEU A 33 -7.45 6.02 -28.70
CA LEU A 33 -6.57 5.27 -27.82
C LEU A 33 -5.55 6.18 -27.09
N ARG A 34 -5.04 7.22 -27.77
CA ARG A 34 -4.18 8.22 -27.12
C ARG A 34 -4.93 8.96 -26.02
N ARG A 35 -6.15 9.44 -26.30
CA ARG A 35 -6.98 10.13 -25.31
C ARG A 35 -7.29 9.22 -24.11
N ASP A 36 -7.68 7.97 -24.37
CA ASP A 36 -8.01 6.99 -23.34
C ASP A 36 -6.79 6.66 -22.48
N ARG A 37 -5.59 6.56 -23.08
CA ARG A 37 -4.34 6.37 -22.35
C ARG A 37 -3.97 7.58 -21.51
N ASP A 38 -4.18 8.79 -22.00
CA ASP A 38 -3.90 10.00 -21.24
C ASP A 38 -4.85 10.12 -20.04
N GLN A 39 -6.14 9.80 -20.21
CA GLN A 39 -7.11 9.69 -19.11
C GLN A 39 -6.70 8.60 -18.12
N MET A 40 -6.31 7.41 -18.58
CA MET A 40 -5.82 6.34 -17.72
C MET A 40 -4.63 6.80 -16.87
N ARG A 41 -3.67 7.51 -17.47
CA ARG A 41 -2.50 8.04 -16.76
C ARG A 41 -2.89 9.06 -15.70
N GLU A 42 -3.89 9.90 -15.97
CA GLU A 42 -4.37 10.89 -15.01
C GLU A 42 -5.04 10.22 -13.81
N TYR A 43 -5.95 9.27 -14.04
CA TYR A 43 -6.57 8.51 -12.94
C TYR A 43 -5.56 7.67 -12.17
N LYS A 44 -4.51 7.16 -12.84
CA LYS A 44 -3.40 6.49 -12.15
C LYS A 44 -2.68 7.44 -11.19
N LYS A 45 -2.33 8.66 -11.64
CA LYS A 45 -1.69 9.66 -10.78
C LYS A 45 -2.57 10.05 -9.60
N ILE A 46 -3.84 10.37 -9.86
CA ILE A 46 -4.81 10.74 -8.81
C ILE A 46 -4.91 9.62 -7.76
N ARG A 47 -5.01 8.35 -8.20
CA ARG A 47 -5.01 7.18 -7.32
C ARG A 47 -3.73 7.12 -6.49
N ASP A 48 -2.57 7.24 -7.13
CA ASP A 48 -1.27 7.11 -6.47
C ASP A 48 -1.03 8.26 -5.47
N ASP A 49 -1.49 9.47 -5.79
CA ASP A 49 -1.42 10.62 -4.91
C ASP A 49 -2.36 10.47 -3.71
N HIS A 50 -3.62 10.06 -3.91
CA HIS A 50 -4.54 9.79 -2.80
C HIS A 50 -4.05 8.63 -1.92
N ASN A 51 -3.49 7.56 -2.51
CA ASN A 51 -2.90 6.47 -1.74
C ASN A 51 -1.70 6.94 -0.91
N ARG A 52 -0.90 7.89 -1.41
CA ARG A 52 0.19 8.48 -0.65
C ARG A 52 -0.34 9.29 0.55
N GLU A 53 -1.36 10.11 0.34
CA GLU A 53 -2.00 10.87 1.42
C GLU A 53 -2.64 9.94 2.45
N VAL A 54 -3.34 8.89 2.02
CA VAL A 54 -3.90 7.85 2.91
C VAL A 54 -2.80 7.23 3.77
N LYS A 55 -1.67 6.81 3.18
CA LYS A 55 -0.54 6.26 3.94
C LYS A 55 0.03 7.26 4.95
N ALA A 56 0.19 8.53 4.57
CA ALA A 56 0.68 9.57 5.47
C ALA A 56 -0.29 9.82 6.65
N LEU A 57 -1.60 9.84 6.38
CA LEU A 57 -2.62 10.00 7.43
C LEU A 57 -2.69 8.78 8.35
N ILE A 58 -2.52 7.56 7.82
CA ILE A 58 -2.45 6.34 8.63
C ILE A 58 -1.26 6.39 9.57
N GLU A 59 -0.08 6.75 9.07
CA GLU A 59 1.13 6.87 9.90
C GLU A 59 0.95 7.93 10.99
N SER A 60 0.33 9.08 10.65
CA SER A 60 0.01 10.11 11.64
C SER A 60 -0.95 9.58 12.71
N VAL A 61 -2.02 8.88 12.33
CA VAL A 61 -2.97 8.29 13.30
C VAL A 61 -2.30 7.26 14.20
N LYS A 62 -1.38 6.46 13.64
CA LYS A 62 -0.61 5.48 14.39
C LYS A 62 0.29 6.14 15.42
N ALA A 63 1.04 7.17 15.03
CA ALA A 63 1.90 7.94 15.94
C ALA A 63 1.09 8.59 17.08
N GLU A 64 -0.05 9.21 16.76
CA GLU A 64 -0.93 9.82 17.77
C GLU A 64 -1.52 8.77 18.71
N ARG A 65 -1.84 7.56 18.22
CA ARG A 65 -2.32 6.44 19.03
C ARG A 65 -1.23 5.92 19.97
N GLU A 66 0.00 5.75 19.48
CA GLU A 66 1.14 5.31 20.29
C GLU A 66 1.44 6.29 21.43
N GLU A 67 1.43 7.60 21.16
CA GLU A 67 1.65 8.61 22.19
C GLU A 67 0.48 8.64 23.20
N ARG A 68 -0.76 8.53 22.73
CA ARG A 68 -1.94 8.40 23.61
C ARG A 68 -1.82 7.17 24.51
N ASP A 69 -1.44 6.01 23.97
CA ASP A 69 -1.34 4.76 24.73
C ASP A 69 -0.20 4.83 25.75
N ARG A 70 0.91 5.49 25.41
CA ARG A 70 1.99 5.81 26.35
C ARG A 70 1.48 6.70 27.50
N ILE A 71 0.78 7.79 27.20
CA ILE A 71 0.22 8.69 28.21
C ILE A 71 -0.80 7.95 29.10
N ASN A 72 -1.63 7.09 28.52
CA ASN A 72 -2.59 6.28 29.27
C ASN A 72 -1.90 5.34 30.26
N ASN A 73 -0.76 4.75 29.89
CA ASN A 73 0.05 3.97 30.82
C ASN A 73 0.58 4.84 31.97
N GLU A 74 1.10 6.04 31.67
CA GLU A 74 1.56 6.99 32.70
C GLU A 74 0.41 7.45 33.63
N ILE A 75 -0.80 7.65 33.09
CA ILE A 75 -2.02 7.93 33.86
C ILE A 75 -2.33 6.78 34.81
N ASN A 76 -2.28 5.54 34.32
CA ASN A 76 -2.55 4.36 35.14
C ASN A 76 -1.52 4.20 36.27
N GLU A 77 -0.24 4.37 35.99
CA GLU A 77 0.80 4.36 37.03
C GLU A 77 0.59 5.47 38.07
N ALA A 78 0.19 6.67 37.64
CA ALA A 78 -0.09 7.78 38.55
C ALA A 78 -1.35 7.51 39.40
N LYS A 79 -2.38 6.88 38.83
CA LYS A 79 -3.57 6.43 39.56
C LYS A 79 -3.24 5.35 40.58
N GLU A 80 -2.43 4.36 40.23
CA GLU A 80 -1.96 3.32 41.15
C GLU A 80 -1.17 3.91 42.32
N ARG A 81 -0.24 4.83 42.03
CA ARG A 81 0.49 5.59 43.06
C ARG A 81 -0.48 6.33 43.99
N ARG A 82 -1.47 7.04 43.43
CA ARG A 82 -2.50 7.74 44.22
C ARG A 82 -3.30 6.78 45.09
N MET A 83 -3.70 5.62 44.57
CA MET A 83 -4.42 4.60 45.33
C MET A 83 -3.58 4.03 46.48
N ALA A 84 -2.29 3.75 46.25
CA ALA A 84 -1.37 3.30 47.28
C ALA A 84 -1.22 4.35 48.40
N ILE A 85 -1.09 5.62 48.05
CA ILE A 85 -1.02 6.72 49.03
C ILE A 85 -2.33 6.83 49.82
N HIS A 86 -3.50 6.69 49.18
CA HIS A 86 -4.78 6.69 49.90
C HIS A 86 -4.92 5.51 50.86
N ALA A 87 -4.42 4.32 50.49
CA ALA A 87 -4.40 3.16 51.37
C ALA A 87 -3.49 3.41 52.59
N GLN A 88 -2.30 3.98 52.40
CA GLN A 88 -1.42 4.39 53.49
C GLN A 88 -2.06 5.45 54.38
N LEU A 89 -2.70 6.46 53.78
CA LEU A 89 -3.38 7.53 54.50
C LEU A 89 -4.51 6.98 55.39
N LYS A 90 -5.26 5.98 54.88
CA LYS A 90 -6.29 5.28 55.66
C LYS A 90 -5.69 4.57 56.87
N SER A 91 -4.60 3.80 56.68
CA SER A 91 -3.89 3.12 57.78
C SER A 91 -3.43 4.11 58.85
N VAL A 92 -2.84 5.24 58.44
CA VAL A 92 -2.37 6.28 59.36
C VAL A 92 -3.52 6.91 60.13
N TYR A 93 -4.67 7.16 59.49
CA TYR A 93 -5.84 7.67 60.18
C TYR A 93 -6.46 6.67 61.15
N ASP A 94 -6.44 5.38 60.82
CA ASP A 94 -6.90 4.32 61.70
C ASP A 94 -5.99 4.18 62.93
N GLU A 95 -4.66 4.24 62.76
CA GLU A 95 -3.69 4.30 63.87
C GLU A 95 -3.91 5.54 64.76
N ILE A 96 -4.12 6.71 64.16
CA ILE A 96 -4.44 7.93 64.92
C ILE A 96 -5.74 7.76 65.70
N ARG A 97 -6.76 7.11 65.12
CA ARG A 97 -8.05 6.86 65.77
C ARG A 97 -7.88 5.94 66.97
N GLU A 98 -7.13 4.86 66.82
CA GLU A 98 -6.84 3.90 67.91
C GLU A 98 -6.03 4.53 69.04
N LEU A 99 -4.96 5.26 68.72
CA LEU A 99 -4.17 5.98 69.73
C LEU A 99 -5.01 7.03 70.47
N ARG A 100 -5.96 7.67 69.77
CA ARG A 100 -6.86 8.66 70.36
C ARG A 100 -7.96 8.04 71.23
N SER A 101 -8.48 6.86 70.89
CA SER A 101 -9.43 6.14 71.76
C SER A 101 -8.75 5.61 73.03
N ASN A 102 -7.47 5.28 72.94
CA ASN A 102 -6.64 4.83 74.05
C ASN A 102 -6.07 6.01 74.89
N LEU A 103 -6.46 7.25 74.58
CA LEU A 103 -6.02 8.47 75.25
C LEU A 103 -7.01 8.85 76.37
N VAL A 104 -6.58 8.78 77.63
CA VAL A 104 -7.31 9.18 78.83
C VAL A 104 -6.78 10.55 79.32
N GLY A 105 -7.32 11.63 78.75
CA GLY A 105 -7.18 12.99 79.28
C GLY A 105 -5.90 13.76 78.89
N SER A 106 -5.88 15.08 79.19
CA SER A 106 -4.76 15.98 78.86
C SER A 106 -3.74 16.04 80.01
N PRO A 107 -2.47 15.60 79.82
CA PRO A 107 -1.52 15.41 80.92
C PRO A 107 -0.82 16.70 81.41
N SER A 108 -0.88 17.78 80.63
CA SER A 108 0.19 18.79 80.64
C SER A 108 0.22 19.71 81.86
N ASN A 109 -0.92 20.00 82.50
CA ASN A 109 -0.98 20.98 83.60
C ASN A 109 -0.84 20.31 84.99
N ASP A 110 -1.25 19.05 85.12
CA ASP A 110 -1.14 18.28 86.35
C ASP A 110 0.30 17.79 86.59
N GLN A 111 1.03 17.40 85.54
CA GLN A 111 2.40 16.87 85.69
C GLN A 111 3.35 17.82 86.42
N ARG A 112 3.32 19.11 86.08
CA ARG A 112 4.25 20.11 86.64
C ARG A 112 3.91 20.47 88.08
N LYS A 113 2.64 20.38 88.46
CA LYS A 113 2.16 20.56 89.85
C LYS A 113 2.48 19.32 90.68
N MET A 114 2.30 18.13 90.12
CA MET A 114 2.64 16.86 90.73
C MET A 114 4.13 16.72 91.04
N MET A 115 5.02 17.09 90.10
CA MET A 115 6.47 17.08 90.36
C MET A 115 6.87 18.01 91.51
N ARG A 116 6.34 19.25 91.55
CA ARG A 116 6.60 20.16 92.68
C ARG A 116 6.05 19.62 94.00
N ARG A 117 4.90 18.96 93.97
CA ARG A 117 4.30 18.35 95.16
C ARG A 117 5.16 17.21 95.69
N VAL A 118 5.75 16.40 94.82
CA VAL A 118 6.72 15.36 95.21
C VAL A 118 7.97 16.01 95.83
N GLU A 119 8.56 17.02 95.20
CA GLU A 119 9.72 17.74 95.76
C GLU A 119 9.41 18.35 97.15
N GLU A 120 8.22 18.94 97.34
CA GLU A 120 7.79 19.46 98.64
C GLU A 120 7.64 18.35 99.70
N LEU A 121 7.08 17.19 99.33
CA LEU A 121 6.87 16.06 100.22
C LEU A 121 8.19 15.37 100.59
N GLU A 122 9.11 15.22 99.63
CA GLU A 122 10.47 14.69 99.86
C GLU A 122 11.29 15.63 100.74
N TRP A 123 11.21 16.95 100.50
CA TRP A 123 11.86 17.94 101.35
C TRP A 123 11.36 17.86 102.79
N ARG A 124 10.04 17.75 102.96
CA ARG A 124 9.38 17.62 104.25
C ARG A 124 9.81 16.35 104.99
N GLN A 125 9.93 15.23 104.28
CA GLN A 125 10.44 13.98 104.82
C GLN A 125 11.90 14.11 105.32
N GLN A 126 12.73 14.89 104.63
CA GLN A 126 14.15 15.06 104.97
C GLN A 126 14.41 16.07 106.10
N THR A 127 13.54 17.07 106.29
CA THR A 127 13.80 18.20 107.20
C THR A 127 12.96 18.22 108.48
N GLU A 128 11.82 17.52 108.55
CA GLU A 128 10.95 17.51 109.73
C GLU A 128 11.11 16.23 110.58
N LEU A 129 11.03 16.34 111.92
CA LEU A 129 10.90 15.16 112.81
C LEU A 129 9.45 14.68 112.81
N LEU A 130 9.13 13.79 111.88
CA LEU A 130 7.80 13.22 111.68
C LEU A 130 7.54 12.05 112.63
N THR A 131 6.27 11.82 112.98
CA THR A 131 5.86 10.55 113.59
C THR A 131 5.81 9.45 112.53
N ARG A 132 5.95 8.19 112.97
CA ARG A 132 6.01 7.04 112.06
C ARG A 132 4.78 6.91 111.15
N ASP A 133 3.61 7.34 111.62
CA ASP A 133 2.37 7.31 110.84
C ASP A 133 2.33 8.41 109.77
N GLU A 134 2.87 9.60 110.06
CA GLU A 134 2.95 10.72 109.09
C GLU A 134 3.97 10.43 107.99
N GLU A 135 5.07 9.76 108.32
CA GLU A 135 6.08 9.34 107.35
C GLU A 135 5.51 8.28 106.37
N VAL A 136 4.72 7.32 106.86
CA VAL A 136 4.01 6.35 106.01
C VAL A 136 3.02 7.05 105.07
N GLN A 137 2.27 8.04 105.56
CA GLN A 137 1.34 8.81 104.72
C GLN A 137 2.05 9.60 103.62
N ILE A 138 3.19 10.25 103.93
CA ILE A 138 3.98 10.97 102.94
C ILE A 138 4.51 10.02 101.85
N VAL A 139 5.02 8.84 102.24
CA VAL A 139 5.51 7.83 101.29
C VAL A 139 4.38 7.30 100.40
N GLU A 140 3.20 7.03 100.96
CA GLU A 140 2.02 6.62 100.17
C GLU A 140 1.55 7.71 99.20
N GLU A 141 1.60 8.99 99.61
CA GLU A 141 1.22 10.13 98.76
C GLU A 141 2.23 10.32 97.62
N ILE A 142 3.54 10.20 97.90
CA ILE A 142 4.61 10.21 96.88
C ILE A 142 4.40 9.06 95.88
N ALA A 143 4.25 7.82 96.36
CA ALA A 143 4.05 6.66 95.49
C ALA A 143 2.80 6.79 94.60
N ARG A 144 1.73 7.41 95.13
CA ARG A 144 0.51 7.70 94.36
C ARG A 144 0.76 8.74 93.26
N ILE A 145 1.47 9.81 93.58
CA ILE A 145 1.80 10.87 92.61
C ILE A 145 2.77 10.36 91.55
N GLU A 146 3.78 9.58 91.91
CA GLU A 146 4.70 8.93 90.99
C GLU A 146 3.97 7.99 90.02
N ALA A 147 3.04 7.16 90.52
CA ALA A 147 2.22 6.29 89.68
C ALA A 147 1.33 7.08 88.69
N GLN A 148 0.87 8.27 89.08
CA GLN A 148 0.15 9.19 88.18
C GLN A 148 1.10 9.84 87.16
N LEU A 149 2.32 10.19 87.57
CA LEU A 149 3.34 10.76 86.70
C LEU A 149 3.77 9.80 85.58
N VAL A 150 3.89 8.51 85.88
CA VAL A 150 4.18 7.46 84.89
C VAL A 150 3.06 7.35 83.85
N LYS A 151 1.78 7.39 84.29
CA LYS A 151 0.62 7.37 83.38
C LYS A 151 0.60 8.61 82.48
N ILE A 152 0.91 9.78 83.02
CA ILE A 152 1.05 11.03 82.27
C ILE A 152 2.19 10.93 81.23
N GLY A 153 3.32 10.31 81.59
CA GLY A 153 4.44 10.07 80.68
C GLY A 153 4.05 9.21 79.47
N GLN A 154 3.38 8.08 79.71
CA GLN A 154 2.86 7.19 78.65
C GLN A 154 1.85 7.92 77.75
N GLU A 155 1.04 8.79 78.35
CA GLU A 155 0.04 9.56 77.61
C GLU A 155 0.66 10.64 76.73
N LYS A 156 1.74 11.26 77.20
CA LYS A 156 2.52 12.22 76.41
C LYS A 156 3.21 11.53 75.23
N GLU A 157 3.77 10.35 75.42
CA GLU A 157 4.38 9.57 74.34
C GLU A 157 3.36 9.24 73.24
N LYS A 158 2.12 8.85 73.60
CA LYS A 158 1.03 8.68 72.63
C LYS A 158 0.68 9.99 71.90
N GLN A 159 0.67 11.13 72.60
CA GLN A 159 0.40 12.43 71.98
C GLN A 159 1.50 12.85 71.00
N ASP A 160 2.77 12.61 71.35
CA ASP A 160 3.91 12.85 70.47
C ASP A 160 3.79 11.96 69.23
N ARG A 161 3.45 10.66 69.40
CA ARG A 161 3.21 9.73 68.29
C ARG A 161 2.06 10.16 67.38
N ILE A 162 0.94 10.61 67.94
CA ILE A 162 -0.18 11.17 67.17
C ILE A 162 0.27 12.40 66.38
N SER A 163 1.13 13.25 66.96
CA SER A 163 1.65 14.44 66.29
C SER A 163 2.56 14.10 65.11
N GLU A 164 3.39 13.06 65.25
CA GLU A 164 4.20 12.51 64.15
C GLU A 164 3.33 11.94 63.02
N LEU A 165 2.35 11.09 63.37
CA LEU A 165 1.44 10.50 62.39
C LEU A 165 0.63 11.57 61.65
N ARG A 166 0.21 12.65 62.33
CA ARG A 166 -0.43 13.81 61.68
C ARG A 166 0.50 14.52 60.70
N ARG A 167 1.79 14.62 61.00
CA ARG A 167 2.79 15.20 60.08
C ARG A 167 2.98 14.30 58.86
N LEU A 168 3.02 12.98 59.06
CA LEU A 168 3.10 12.00 57.99
C LEU A 168 1.86 12.04 57.10
N ALA A 169 0.66 12.07 57.68
CA ALA A 169 -0.61 12.19 56.96
C ALA A 169 -0.67 13.47 56.09
N ARG A 170 -0.13 14.59 56.58
CA ARG A 170 -0.02 15.82 55.77
C ARG A 170 0.87 15.62 54.55
N ARG A 171 2.07 15.04 54.72
CA ARG A 171 2.98 14.75 53.59
C ARG A 171 2.33 13.82 52.56
N LEU A 172 1.71 12.73 53.01
CA LEU A 172 0.98 11.82 52.11
C LEU A 172 -0.16 12.52 51.37
N LYS A 173 -0.86 13.46 52.02
CA LYS A 173 -1.90 14.24 51.36
C LYS A 173 -1.33 15.16 50.28
N ASP A 174 -0.19 15.79 50.53
CA ASP A 174 0.50 16.63 49.56
C ASP A 174 0.94 15.78 48.35
N GLU A 175 1.58 14.63 48.59
CA GLU A 175 1.97 13.67 47.54
C GLU A 175 0.77 13.14 46.74
N ALA A 176 -0.37 12.87 47.39
CA ALA A 176 -1.60 12.47 46.70
C ALA A 176 -2.16 13.58 45.81
N SER A 177 -2.06 14.84 46.27
CA SER A 177 -2.51 16.01 45.51
C SER A 177 -1.64 16.22 44.27
N GLU A 178 -0.31 16.08 44.40
CA GLU A 178 0.61 16.13 43.26
C GLU A 178 0.36 14.99 42.26
N ALA A 179 0.09 13.78 42.74
CA ALA A 179 -0.26 12.65 41.88
C ALA A 179 -1.58 12.90 41.14
N HIS A 180 -2.57 13.52 41.80
CA HIS A 180 -3.83 13.89 41.17
C HIS A 180 -3.66 14.96 40.09
N GLU A 181 -2.87 16.00 40.37
CA GLU A 181 -2.57 17.05 39.39
C GLU A 181 -1.88 16.48 38.15
N LYS A 182 -0.92 15.57 38.34
CA LYS A 182 -0.28 14.84 37.23
C LYS A 182 -1.28 14.03 36.40
N VAL A 183 -2.23 13.35 37.03
CA VAL A 183 -3.29 12.63 36.31
C VAL A 183 -4.13 13.59 35.48
N LEU A 184 -4.48 14.76 36.02
CA LEU A 184 -5.27 15.76 35.28
C LEU A 184 -4.50 16.27 34.06
N THR A 185 -3.23 16.66 34.22
CA THR A 185 -2.41 17.17 33.11
C THR A 185 -2.20 16.12 32.03
N LEU A 186 -1.91 14.87 32.42
CA LEU A 186 -1.74 13.77 31.45
C LEU A 186 -3.07 13.42 30.78
N SER A 187 -4.18 13.48 31.50
CA SER A 187 -5.51 13.25 30.94
C SER A 187 -5.88 14.30 29.89
N GLU A 188 -5.55 15.57 30.12
CA GLU A 188 -5.76 16.62 29.13
C GLU A 188 -4.89 16.42 27.88
N GLN A 189 -3.63 16.02 28.06
CA GLN A 189 -2.73 15.67 26.94
C GLN A 189 -3.25 14.47 26.14
N SER A 190 -3.65 13.37 26.80
CA SER A 190 -4.24 12.19 26.16
C SER A 190 -5.49 12.57 25.35
N GLN A 191 -6.31 13.47 25.90
CA GLN A 191 -7.52 13.95 25.23
C GLN A 191 -7.20 14.77 23.96
N ILE A 192 -6.13 15.54 23.94
CA ILE A 192 -5.68 16.28 22.74
C ILE A 192 -5.28 15.29 21.63
N HIS A 193 -4.46 14.28 21.95
CA HIS A 193 -4.08 13.24 20.99
C HIS A 193 -5.30 12.47 20.47
N HIS A 194 -6.26 12.16 21.35
CA HIS A 194 -7.52 11.54 20.94
C HIS A 194 -8.32 12.42 19.98
N GLN A 195 -8.42 13.73 20.24
CA GLN A 195 -9.13 14.66 19.36
C GLN A 195 -8.47 14.76 17.98
N GLU A 196 -7.14 14.74 17.89
CA GLU A 196 -6.43 14.71 16.60
C GLU A 196 -6.73 13.45 15.79
N VAL A 197 -6.75 12.28 16.44
CA VAL A 197 -7.15 11.02 15.78
C VAL A 197 -8.59 11.12 15.26
N VAL A 198 -9.51 11.67 16.07
CA VAL A 198 -10.91 11.87 15.66
C VAL A 198 -11.03 12.86 14.50
N ARG A 199 -10.19 13.90 14.45
CA ARG A 199 -10.15 14.88 13.36
C ARG A 199 -9.64 14.28 12.05
N ILE A 200 -8.63 13.40 12.11
CA ILE A 200 -8.02 12.80 10.92
C ILE A 200 -8.92 11.72 10.31
N ARG A 201 -9.66 10.97 11.13
CA ARG A 201 -10.47 9.83 10.67
C ARG A 201 -11.45 10.14 9.52
N PRO A 202 -12.24 11.23 9.54
CA PRO A 202 -13.08 11.60 8.40
C PRO A 202 -12.29 11.92 7.13
N GLN A 203 -11.13 12.57 7.26
CA GLN A 203 -10.26 12.90 6.12
C GLN A 203 -9.70 11.64 5.49
N LEU A 204 -9.25 10.69 6.32
CA LEU A 204 -8.78 9.38 5.88
C LEU A 204 -9.85 8.62 5.08
N GLU A 205 -11.09 8.61 5.58
CA GLU A 205 -12.22 7.96 4.91
C GLU A 205 -12.57 8.63 3.56
N GLU A 206 -12.48 9.95 3.49
CA GLU A 206 -12.71 10.71 2.25
C GLU A 206 -11.63 10.41 1.20
N TYR A 207 -10.36 10.42 1.60
CA TYR A 207 -9.26 10.08 0.69
C TYR A 207 -9.32 8.62 0.26
N LYS A 208 -9.72 7.69 1.15
CA LYS A 208 -9.92 6.28 0.80
C LYS A 208 -11.00 6.12 -0.28
N LYS A 209 -12.16 6.74 -0.09
CA LYS A 209 -13.23 6.74 -1.10
C LYS A 209 -12.78 7.37 -2.43
N SER A 210 -12.01 8.45 -2.36
CA SER A 210 -11.47 9.12 -3.54
C SER A 210 -10.45 8.24 -4.27
N ALA A 211 -9.58 7.52 -3.54
CA ALA A 211 -8.66 6.55 -4.09
C ALA A 211 -9.39 5.37 -4.75
N ASP A 212 -10.41 4.82 -4.11
CA ASP A 212 -11.20 3.69 -4.62
C ASP A 212 -11.96 4.05 -5.90
N THR A 213 -12.56 5.25 -5.93
CA THR A 213 -13.24 5.76 -7.13
C THR A 213 -12.25 6.01 -8.27
N ALA A 214 -11.08 6.60 -7.98
CA ALA A 214 -10.01 6.77 -8.97
C ALA A 214 -9.49 5.42 -9.48
N HIS A 215 -9.36 4.40 -8.61
CA HIS A 215 -8.95 3.06 -8.99
C HIS A 215 -9.99 2.38 -9.89
N LYS A 216 -11.28 2.46 -9.57
CA LYS A 216 -12.36 1.95 -10.42
C LYS A 216 -12.32 2.58 -11.82
N ASN A 217 -12.20 3.90 -11.88
CA ASN A 217 -12.09 4.63 -13.14
C ASN A 217 -10.83 4.21 -13.91
N PHE A 218 -9.69 4.06 -13.24
CA PHE A 218 -8.45 3.57 -13.85
C PHE A 218 -8.62 2.18 -14.48
N VAL A 219 -9.26 1.25 -13.77
CA VAL A 219 -9.53 -0.11 -14.27
C VAL A 219 -10.44 -0.08 -15.49
N ASP A 220 -11.48 0.76 -15.48
CA ASP A 220 -12.38 0.88 -16.62
C ASP A 220 -11.70 1.50 -17.84
N TRP A 221 -10.83 2.50 -17.65
CA TRP A 221 -9.98 3.03 -18.73
C TRP A 221 -8.95 2.01 -19.21
N LEU A 222 -8.39 1.19 -18.32
CA LEU A 222 -7.47 0.11 -18.68
C LEU A 222 -8.14 -0.92 -19.61
N LYS A 223 -9.40 -1.28 -19.34
CA LYS A 223 -10.18 -2.15 -20.22
C LYS A 223 -10.38 -1.51 -21.59
N LYS A 224 -10.83 -0.24 -21.64
CA LYS A 224 -11.02 0.49 -22.91
C LYS A 224 -9.74 0.58 -23.74
N VAL A 225 -8.60 0.82 -23.10
CA VAL A 225 -7.30 0.88 -23.77
C VAL A 225 -6.91 -0.49 -24.31
N LYS A 226 -7.08 -1.58 -23.54
CA LYS A 226 -6.84 -2.94 -24.03
C LYS A 226 -7.73 -3.27 -25.24
N ASP A 227 -9.02 -2.94 -25.16
CA ASP A 227 -9.98 -3.15 -26.26
C ASP A 227 -9.69 -2.27 -27.48
N GLY A 228 -9.10 -1.09 -27.29
CA GLY A 228 -8.62 -0.24 -28.39
C GLY A 228 -7.33 -0.78 -29.01
N GLU A 229 -6.42 -1.34 -28.20
CA GLU A 229 -5.20 -1.98 -28.69
C GLU A 229 -5.47 -3.24 -29.51
N THR A 230 -6.43 -4.07 -29.09
CA THR A 230 -6.84 -5.27 -29.86
C THR A 230 -7.44 -4.89 -31.21
N ARG A 231 -8.39 -3.94 -31.23
CA ARG A 231 -8.95 -3.40 -32.49
C ARG A 231 -7.89 -2.82 -33.40
N LEU A 232 -6.95 -2.04 -32.86
CA LEU A 232 -5.86 -1.48 -33.66
C LEU A 232 -4.93 -2.57 -34.22
N LYS A 233 -4.71 -3.66 -33.48
CA LYS A 233 -3.97 -4.83 -33.99
C LYS A 233 -4.73 -5.50 -35.14
N GLU A 234 -6.04 -5.68 -35.03
CA GLU A 234 -6.88 -6.21 -36.11
C GLU A 234 -6.87 -5.32 -37.36
N HIS A 235 -6.98 -4.00 -37.19
CA HIS A 235 -6.85 -3.07 -38.30
C HIS A 235 -5.46 -3.15 -38.95
N ARG A 236 -4.38 -3.32 -38.17
CA ARG A 236 -3.02 -3.52 -38.70
C ARG A 236 -2.90 -4.80 -39.51
N THR A 237 -3.40 -5.94 -39.01
CA THR A 237 -3.34 -7.20 -39.76
C THR A 237 -4.13 -7.11 -41.07
N LEU A 238 -5.32 -6.52 -41.07
CA LEU A 238 -6.12 -6.27 -42.29
C LEU A 238 -5.40 -5.36 -43.28
N ILE A 239 -4.75 -4.30 -42.79
CA ILE A 239 -3.93 -3.39 -43.59
C ILE A 239 -2.77 -4.16 -44.24
N ASP A 240 -2.08 -5.01 -43.49
CA ASP A 240 -0.95 -5.81 -44.00
C ASP A 240 -1.39 -6.88 -45.01
N GLU A 241 -2.54 -7.52 -44.79
CA GLU A 241 -3.15 -8.44 -45.75
C GLU A 241 -3.49 -7.75 -47.07
N ILE A 242 -4.11 -6.57 -47.02
CA ILE A 242 -4.46 -5.81 -48.23
C ILE A 242 -3.19 -5.31 -48.93
N GLN A 243 -2.17 -4.89 -48.18
CA GLN A 243 -0.87 -4.56 -48.77
C GLN A 243 -0.22 -5.76 -49.46
N SER A 244 -0.27 -6.94 -48.85
CA SER A 244 0.24 -8.18 -49.43
C SER A 244 -0.52 -8.54 -50.72
N LYS A 245 -1.85 -8.44 -50.72
CA LYS A 245 -2.69 -8.65 -51.92
C LYS A 245 -2.37 -7.65 -53.02
N LEU A 246 -2.19 -6.37 -52.67
CA LEU A 246 -1.83 -5.33 -53.63
C LEU A 246 -0.42 -5.54 -54.20
N ARG A 247 0.55 -5.94 -53.37
CA ARG A 247 1.91 -6.30 -53.80
C ARG A 247 1.90 -7.50 -54.76
N LYS A 248 1.14 -8.57 -54.44
CA LYS A 248 0.94 -9.72 -55.33
C LYS A 248 0.38 -9.27 -56.67
N HIS A 249 -0.70 -8.49 -56.66
CA HIS A 249 -1.30 -7.97 -57.89
C HIS A 249 -0.31 -7.11 -58.71
N THR A 250 0.58 -6.34 -58.08
CA THR A 250 1.61 -5.58 -58.83
C THR A 250 2.70 -6.47 -59.43
N VAL A 251 3.09 -7.54 -58.74
CA VAL A 251 4.06 -8.52 -59.25
C VAL A 251 3.42 -9.32 -60.39
N ASP A 252 2.19 -9.82 -60.19
CA ASP A 252 1.44 -10.57 -61.19
C ASP A 252 1.24 -9.75 -62.47
N LYS A 253 0.86 -8.47 -62.35
CA LYS A 253 0.77 -7.54 -63.50
C LYS A 253 2.10 -7.42 -64.24
N ARG A 254 3.20 -7.23 -63.50
CA ARG A 254 4.54 -7.10 -64.10
C ARG A 254 4.98 -8.39 -64.79
N ASP A 255 4.64 -9.55 -64.24
CA ASP A 255 4.99 -10.84 -64.82
C ASP A 255 4.09 -11.17 -66.02
N THR A 256 2.81 -10.80 -66.01
CA THR A 256 1.96 -10.87 -67.21
C THR A 256 2.45 -9.96 -68.32
N GLU A 257 2.83 -8.71 -68.02
CA GLU A 257 3.40 -7.78 -69.01
C GLU A 257 4.73 -8.32 -69.58
N ARG A 258 5.57 -8.92 -68.74
CA ARG A 258 6.81 -9.58 -69.19
C ARG A 258 6.54 -10.78 -70.09
N GLU A 259 5.58 -11.62 -69.73
CA GLU A 259 5.20 -12.77 -70.53
C GLU A 259 4.57 -12.33 -71.86
N GLU A 260 3.69 -11.34 -71.85
CA GLU A 260 3.13 -10.76 -73.06
C GLU A 260 4.21 -10.17 -73.97
N HIS A 261 5.15 -9.41 -73.41
CA HIS A 261 6.28 -8.88 -74.16
C HIS A 261 7.18 -10.00 -74.71
N PHE A 262 7.46 -11.04 -73.92
CA PHE A 262 8.20 -12.21 -74.37
C PHE A 262 7.48 -12.96 -75.49
N GLN A 263 6.17 -13.15 -75.38
CA GLN A 263 5.35 -13.78 -76.42
C GLN A 263 5.27 -12.91 -77.68
N GLN A 264 5.16 -11.59 -77.55
CA GLN A 264 5.20 -10.66 -78.69
C GLN A 264 6.55 -10.72 -79.39
N GLN A 265 7.67 -10.70 -78.66
CA GLN A 265 9.01 -10.86 -79.25
C GLN A 265 9.15 -12.20 -79.96
N LYS A 266 8.67 -13.28 -79.35
CA LYS A 266 8.69 -14.63 -79.93
C LYS A 266 7.78 -14.74 -81.16
N ALA A 267 6.64 -14.06 -81.16
CA ALA A 267 5.74 -14.00 -82.32
C ALA A 267 6.37 -13.22 -83.47
N GLN A 268 7.00 -12.08 -83.21
CA GLN A 268 7.76 -11.32 -84.21
C GLN A 268 8.95 -12.12 -84.75
N GLU A 269 9.66 -12.85 -83.88
CA GLU A 269 10.74 -13.73 -84.30
C GLU A 269 10.21 -14.87 -85.19
N ARG A 270 9.07 -15.49 -84.83
CA ARG A 270 8.41 -16.51 -85.65
C ARG A 270 7.97 -15.96 -87.00
N GLU A 271 7.36 -14.79 -87.05
CA GLU A 271 6.93 -14.16 -88.31
C GLU A 271 8.14 -13.81 -89.22
N ARG A 272 9.25 -13.34 -88.62
CA ARG A 272 10.51 -13.12 -89.35
C ARG A 272 11.10 -14.43 -89.88
N VAL A 273 11.00 -15.52 -89.10
CA VAL A 273 11.46 -16.84 -89.51
C VAL A 273 10.57 -17.43 -90.61
N GLU A 274 9.24 -17.34 -90.49
CA GLU A 274 8.28 -17.82 -91.47
C GLU A 274 8.42 -17.06 -92.80
N SER A 275 8.52 -15.73 -92.76
CA SER A 275 8.78 -14.92 -93.95
C SER A 275 10.14 -15.23 -94.60
N ALA A 276 11.19 -15.55 -93.82
CA ALA A 276 12.47 -15.99 -94.34
C ALA A 276 12.38 -17.38 -95.01
N VAL A 277 11.61 -18.32 -94.44
CA VAL A 277 11.36 -19.64 -95.02
C VAL A 277 10.52 -19.54 -96.30
N GLU A 278 9.48 -18.72 -96.33
CA GLU A 278 8.66 -18.50 -97.54
C GLU A 278 9.45 -17.85 -98.68
N LYS A 279 10.29 -16.86 -98.38
CA LYS A 279 11.18 -16.24 -99.37
C LYS A 279 12.24 -17.24 -99.89
N LEU A 280 12.75 -18.15 -99.04
CA LEU A 280 13.62 -19.25 -99.45
C LEU A 280 12.88 -20.25 -100.37
N GLN A 281 11.65 -20.64 -100.02
CA GLN A 281 10.81 -21.56 -100.81
C GLN A 281 10.38 -20.94 -102.15
N SER A 282 10.15 -19.63 -102.21
CA SER A 282 9.73 -18.91 -103.41
C SER A 282 10.90 -18.40 -104.28
N GLY A 283 12.15 -18.69 -103.91
CA GLY A 283 13.35 -18.37 -104.70
C GLY A 283 13.65 -16.87 -104.83
N LYS A 284 13.12 -16.03 -103.93
CA LYS A 284 13.33 -14.58 -103.92
C LYS A 284 14.67 -14.24 -103.25
N ARG A 285 15.25 -13.08 -103.59
CA ARG A 285 16.54 -12.63 -103.03
C ARG A 285 16.41 -12.45 -101.50
N LEU A 286 17.21 -13.19 -100.76
CA LEU A 286 17.30 -13.15 -99.30
C LEU A 286 18.49 -12.32 -98.86
N THR A 287 18.40 -11.66 -97.70
CA THR A 287 19.57 -11.10 -97.02
C THR A 287 20.35 -12.20 -96.29
N PHE A 288 21.65 -12.00 -96.04
CA PHE A 288 22.53 -13.02 -95.43
C PHE A 288 22.03 -13.48 -94.05
N ASP A 289 21.48 -12.54 -93.26
CA ASP A 289 20.94 -12.82 -91.92
C ASP A 289 19.62 -13.61 -91.97
N GLU A 290 18.73 -13.31 -92.94
CA GLU A 290 17.50 -14.08 -93.17
C GLU A 290 17.80 -15.52 -93.64
N PHE A 291 18.88 -15.72 -94.41
CA PHE A 291 19.32 -17.04 -94.89
C PHE A 291 19.81 -17.93 -93.76
N ILE A 292 20.59 -17.39 -92.83
CA ILE A 292 21.06 -18.13 -91.66
C ILE A 292 19.89 -18.54 -90.76
N LEU A 293 18.91 -17.65 -90.58
CA LEU A 293 17.69 -17.93 -89.79
C LEU A 293 16.86 -19.07 -90.41
N ALA A 294 16.61 -19.04 -91.72
CA ALA A 294 15.87 -20.08 -92.42
C ALA A 294 16.64 -21.42 -92.50
N GLN A 295 17.98 -21.39 -92.64
CA GLN A 295 18.79 -22.62 -92.64
C GLN A 295 18.82 -23.29 -91.27
N ARG A 296 18.81 -22.50 -90.19
CA ARG A 296 18.81 -23.01 -88.82
C ARG A 296 17.51 -23.76 -88.50
N THR A 297 16.34 -23.29 -88.95
CA THR A 297 15.07 -24.01 -88.75
C THR A 297 15.00 -25.31 -89.54
N VAL A 298 15.40 -25.31 -90.81
CA VAL A 298 15.45 -26.51 -91.65
C VAL A 298 16.46 -27.55 -91.11
N SER A 299 17.55 -27.08 -90.49
CA SER A 299 18.56 -27.95 -89.86
C SER A 299 18.13 -28.47 -88.48
N ASP A 300 17.36 -27.68 -87.73
CA ASP A 300 16.84 -28.06 -86.42
C ASP A 300 15.67 -29.06 -86.53
N ASP A 301 14.86 -29.03 -87.59
CA ASP A 301 13.88 -30.10 -87.90
C ASP A 301 14.54 -31.45 -88.21
N LYS A 302 15.72 -31.43 -88.86
CA LYS A 302 16.58 -32.61 -89.02
C LYS A 302 17.21 -33.10 -87.70
N LYS A 303 17.38 -32.23 -86.69
CA LYS A 303 17.89 -32.61 -85.37
C LYS A 303 16.78 -33.06 -84.41
N ARG A 304 15.57 -32.49 -84.48
CA ARG A 304 14.38 -32.90 -83.70
C ARG A 304 13.90 -34.31 -84.08
N SER A 305 13.96 -34.66 -85.37
CA SER A 305 13.72 -36.05 -85.83
C SER A 305 14.77 -37.04 -85.32
N LYS A 306 16.00 -36.59 -85.06
CA LYS A 306 17.10 -37.41 -84.52
C LYS A 306 17.11 -37.52 -82.98
N LYS A 307 16.49 -36.56 -82.26
CA LYS A 307 16.43 -36.51 -80.78
C LYS A 307 15.23 -37.27 -80.18
N ARG A 308 14.20 -37.63 -80.97
CA ARG A 308 13.10 -38.52 -80.53
C ARG A 308 13.50 -40.01 -80.48
N GLY A 309 14.73 -40.37 -80.84
CA GLY A 309 15.23 -41.75 -80.91
C GLY A 309 16.34 -42.15 -79.93
N ARG A 310 16.66 -41.34 -78.90
CA ARG A 310 17.64 -41.71 -77.85
C ARG A 310 17.09 -41.36 -76.48
N GLY A 311 16.92 -42.41 -75.68
CA GLY A 311 16.05 -42.46 -74.50
C GLY A 311 16.59 -41.84 -73.21
N SER A 312 15.62 -41.71 -72.30
CA SER A 312 15.57 -41.97 -70.84
C SER A 312 16.85 -41.99 -69.98
N SER A 313 16.59 -41.58 -68.73
CA SER A 313 17.04 -42.07 -67.42
C SER A 313 18.03 -41.24 -66.59
N GLU A 314 17.72 -41.26 -65.28
CA GLU A 314 18.46 -40.86 -64.07
C GLU A 314 18.38 -39.39 -63.62
N GLU A 315 18.32 -39.03 -62.33
CA GLU A 315 17.81 -39.62 -61.06
C GLU A 315 18.11 -38.58 -59.94
N ILE A 316 17.44 -38.69 -58.77
CA ILE A 316 17.91 -38.31 -57.41
C ILE A 316 17.65 -36.89 -56.82
N LYS A 317 16.77 -36.91 -55.80
CA LYS A 317 16.75 -36.37 -54.40
C LYS A 317 17.40 -35.04 -54.02
N ASP A 318 16.70 -34.24 -53.19
CA ASP A 318 17.02 -34.00 -51.77
C ASP A 318 15.95 -33.12 -51.06
N GLU A 319 15.55 -33.50 -49.85
CA GLU A 319 14.89 -32.61 -48.85
C GLU A 319 15.97 -31.82 -48.07
N PRO A 320 15.67 -30.70 -47.36
CA PRO A 320 15.23 -30.82 -45.96
C PRO A 320 14.27 -29.72 -45.43
N THR A 321 13.64 -30.05 -44.30
CA THR A 321 12.86 -29.21 -43.36
C THR A 321 13.63 -28.00 -42.79
N PRO A 322 12.98 -27.03 -42.09
CA PRO A 322 13.03 -27.13 -40.62
C PRO A 322 11.82 -26.57 -39.82
N ALA A 323 11.70 -27.14 -38.62
CA ALA A 323 11.54 -26.52 -37.29
C ALA A 323 10.30 -25.69 -36.91
N THR A 324 9.53 -26.33 -36.04
CA THR A 324 8.71 -25.81 -34.94
C THR A 324 9.46 -24.84 -34.02
N THR A 325 8.80 -23.78 -33.58
CA THR A 325 9.13 -23.01 -32.37
C THR A 325 7.88 -22.86 -31.50
N ASN A 326 7.99 -23.33 -30.27
CA ASN A 326 7.10 -23.02 -29.16
C ASN A 326 7.40 -21.61 -28.66
N GLU A 327 6.35 -20.84 -28.34
CA GLU A 327 6.45 -19.68 -27.46
C GLU A 327 5.49 -19.91 -26.29
N ASP A 328 6.07 -20.05 -25.10
CA ASP A 328 5.39 -20.03 -23.82
C ASP A 328 5.03 -18.58 -23.47
N GLU A 329 3.74 -18.30 -23.28
CA GLU A 329 3.25 -17.02 -22.73
C GLU A 329 3.43 -17.01 -21.21
N GLU A 330 4.38 -16.20 -20.76
CA GLU A 330 4.63 -15.88 -19.36
C GLU A 330 3.58 -14.87 -18.86
N LYS A 331 2.73 -15.32 -17.93
CA LYS A 331 1.65 -14.53 -17.32
C LYS A 331 2.19 -13.79 -16.10
N ALA A 332 2.45 -12.48 -16.24
CA ALA A 332 2.82 -11.61 -15.11
C ALA A 332 1.55 -11.16 -14.35
N GLU A 333 1.33 -11.71 -13.16
CA GLU A 333 0.45 -11.15 -12.13
C GLU A 333 1.30 -10.25 -11.21
N GLU A 334 0.97 -8.96 -11.14
CA GLU A 334 1.54 -8.05 -10.13
C GLU A 334 0.77 -8.20 -8.80
N PRO A 335 1.45 -8.27 -7.63
CA PRO A 335 0.82 -8.55 -6.35
C PRO A 335 0.25 -7.29 -5.64
N SER A 336 -1.02 -7.43 -5.21
CA SER A 336 -1.60 -7.18 -3.87
C SER A 336 -1.19 -6.00 -2.95
N GLU A 337 -0.60 -4.90 -3.40
CA GLU A 337 -0.34 -3.73 -2.51
C GLU A 337 -1.61 -3.13 -1.87
N THR A 338 -2.78 -3.28 -2.51
CA THR A 338 -4.07 -2.81 -1.97
C THR A 338 -4.57 -3.65 -0.78
N ILE A 339 -4.16 -4.92 -0.68
CA ILE A 339 -4.65 -5.85 0.33
C ILE A 339 -3.96 -5.60 1.69
N GLU A 340 -2.67 -5.24 1.67
CA GLU A 340 -1.92 -4.95 2.91
C GLU A 340 -2.45 -3.69 3.61
N ILE A 341 -2.81 -2.66 2.83
CA ILE A 341 -3.37 -1.41 3.37
C ILE A 341 -4.74 -1.65 4.04
N ASP A 342 -5.56 -2.53 3.49
CA ASP A 342 -6.87 -2.86 4.07
C ASP A 342 -6.76 -3.65 5.38
N GLN A 343 -5.74 -4.51 5.53
CA GLN A 343 -5.51 -5.29 6.77
C GLN A 343 -5.03 -4.41 7.94
N GLU A 344 -4.11 -3.49 7.70
CA GLU A 344 -3.66 -2.55 8.74
C GLU A 344 -4.80 -1.62 9.22
N LEU A 345 -5.78 -1.34 8.36
CA LEU A 345 -6.92 -0.47 8.67
C LEU A 345 -8.01 -1.14 9.53
N GLU A 346 -8.22 -2.46 9.41
CA GLU A 346 -9.14 -3.20 10.28
C GLU A 346 -8.65 -3.20 11.75
N GLU A 347 -7.34 -3.22 11.99
CA GLU A 347 -6.76 -3.08 13.34
C GLU A 347 -6.86 -1.64 13.90
N ILE A 348 -6.93 -0.63 13.03
CA ILE A 348 -7.09 0.78 13.42
C ILE A 348 -8.54 1.10 13.79
N THR A 349 -9.50 0.42 13.16
CA THR A 349 -10.93 0.72 13.35
C THR A 349 -11.61 -0.07 14.45
N SER A 350 -11.01 -1.18 14.89
CA SER A 350 -11.64 -2.17 15.79
C SER A 350 -11.46 -1.93 17.29
N ASN A 351 -10.56 -1.03 17.73
CA ASN A 351 -10.44 -0.73 19.16
C ASN A 351 -11.44 0.36 19.57
N PRO A 352 -12.48 0.04 20.37
CA PRO A 352 -13.38 1.03 20.91
C PRO A 352 -12.61 1.97 21.84
N PRO A 353 -13.09 3.20 22.06
CA PRO A 353 -12.58 4.03 23.13
C PRO A 353 -12.82 3.30 24.46
N ASP A 354 -11.77 3.04 25.23
CA ASP A 354 -11.94 2.81 26.66
C ASP A 354 -12.57 4.08 27.22
N GLU A 355 -13.89 4.04 27.41
CA GLU A 355 -14.63 5.10 28.08
C GLU A 355 -14.01 5.25 29.48
N PHE A 356 -13.20 6.29 29.64
CA PHE A 356 -12.78 6.75 30.96
C PHE A 356 -14.02 7.26 31.69
N HIS A 357 -14.74 6.35 32.33
CA HIS A 357 -15.65 6.71 33.41
C HIS A 357 -14.79 7.30 34.53
N SER A 358 -14.90 8.62 34.66
CA SER A 358 -14.57 9.34 35.87
C SER A 358 -15.51 8.84 36.97
N GLU A 359 -15.13 7.78 37.67
CA GLU A 359 -15.70 7.49 38.98
C GLU A 359 -15.23 8.60 39.94
N GLU A 360 -16.18 9.45 40.32
CA GLU A 360 -16.09 10.47 41.39
C GLU A 360 -15.80 9.85 42.77
#